data_AF-A0A5C7B998-F1
#
_entry.id   AF-A0A5C7B998-F1
#
_cell.length_a   1.000
_cell.length_b   1.000
_cell.length_c   1.000
_cell.angle_alpha   90.00
_cell.angle_beta   90.00
_cell.angle_gamma   90.00
#
_symmetry.space_group_name_H-M   'P 1'
#
loop_
_entity.id
_entity.type
_entity.pdbx_description
1 polymer ?
#
loop_
_entity_poly.entity_id
_entity_poly.type
_entity_poly.pdbx_seq_one_letter_code
_entity_poly.pdbx_strand_id
1 'polypeptide(L)'
;MKPLITHILFLTIAAFSLSTFAQKNTFKGYKIEGDTVVFTFDIRDYQKFTQEHTGQVLEFKDFDIENVVVAGEFNLWSRNHWKMAKVDQYVYQLKKSILDFSDNFAYEFKFIINNSYWAEPSKQIPNIAKAKQHNVKLKGIYNLKMYTAYPDDNGNVHFKLDGYKNAKRVILAGSFNKWHENLFKMKSTPTGWELTLQMKPDVYQYRFIVDGHWIEDPHNPNKTPNEYGEFNSVIDIKAYTAFKLRGYTNAKKVILSGSFNNWNTYLYKMRKTDYGWKYVVPLSGGKHHYKFIVDGQWITDPNNSVKEYDGSGNVNSVCMVK
;
A
#
# COMPACT_ATOMS: atom_id res chain seq x y z
N MET A 1 73.45 4.59 30.50
CA MET A 1 72.14 4.34 31.13
C MET A 1 71.15 5.42 30.76
N LYS A 2 70.19 5.09 29.90
CA LYS A 2 68.80 5.58 29.82
C LYS A 2 68.18 4.89 28.59
N PRO A 3 67.18 4.01 28.72
CA PRO A 3 66.57 3.37 27.55
C PRO A 3 65.60 4.33 26.86
N LEU A 4 65.65 4.40 25.53
CA LEU A 4 64.59 5.01 24.72
C LEU A 4 63.39 4.07 24.73
N ILE A 5 62.28 4.48 25.34
CA ILE A 5 60.99 3.78 25.26
C ILE A 5 60.18 4.45 24.15
N THR A 6 60.17 3.86 22.97
CA THR A 6 59.25 4.19 21.87
C THR A 6 57.81 3.88 22.31
N HIS A 7 56.98 4.91 22.47
CA HIS A 7 55.56 4.74 22.74
C HIS A 7 54.82 4.57 21.41
N ILE A 8 54.36 3.35 21.14
CA ILE A 8 53.47 3.05 20.01
C ILE A 8 52.04 3.39 20.46
N LEU A 9 51.49 4.47 19.92
CA LEU A 9 50.11 4.88 20.16
C LEU A 9 49.18 4.06 19.25
N PHE A 10 48.51 3.04 19.80
CA PHE A 10 47.44 2.34 19.10
C PHE A 10 46.19 3.22 19.08
N LEU A 11 45.92 3.85 17.93
CA LEU A 11 44.67 4.57 17.70
C LEU A 11 43.60 3.56 17.27
N THR A 12 42.82 3.05 18.22
CA THR A 12 41.62 2.25 17.91
C THR A 12 40.54 3.17 17.36
N ILE A 13 40.37 3.17 16.03
CA ILE A 13 39.24 3.83 15.36
C ILE A 13 37.99 2.99 15.64
N ALA A 14 37.20 3.42 16.62
CA ALA A 14 35.85 2.91 16.82
C ALA A 14 34.98 3.36 15.64
N ALA A 15 34.72 2.45 14.71
CA ALA A 15 33.74 2.66 13.66
C ALA A 15 32.34 2.71 14.28
N PHE A 16 31.86 3.91 14.59
CA PHE A 16 30.45 4.14 14.87
C PHE A 16 29.69 3.95 13.56
N SER A 17 29.07 2.79 13.38
CA SER A 17 28.02 2.60 12.40
C SER A 17 26.82 3.45 12.82
N LEU A 18 26.76 4.67 12.31
CA LEU A 18 25.57 5.51 12.33
C LEU A 18 24.46 4.75 11.60
N SER A 19 23.63 4.08 12.38
CA SER A 19 22.43 3.41 11.90
C SER A 19 21.45 4.51 11.45
N THR A 20 21.34 4.64 10.13
CA THR A 20 20.14 5.01 9.36
C THR A 20 19.30 6.19 9.86
N PHE A 21 19.24 7.25 9.04
CA PHE A 21 18.20 8.27 9.10
C PHE A 21 16.83 7.64 9.36
N ALA A 22 16.26 7.90 10.53
CA ALA A 22 14.87 7.60 10.82
C ALA A 22 14.03 8.38 9.80
N GLN A 23 13.44 7.68 8.83
CA GLN A 23 12.38 8.22 7.99
C GLN A 23 11.34 8.76 8.97
N LYS A 24 11.11 10.08 8.96
CA LYS A 24 10.12 10.70 9.84
C LYS A 24 8.77 10.12 9.44
N ASN A 25 8.31 9.10 10.17
CA ASN A 25 7.14 8.32 9.81
C ASN A 25 5.96 9.25 9.52
N THR A 26 5.57 9.33 8.25
CA THR A 26 4.46 10.17 7.78
C THR A 26 3.12 9.69 8.36
N PHE A 27 3.08 8.45 8.85
CA PHE A 27 1.90 7.77 9.37
C PHE A 27 2.11 7.25 10.79
N LYS A 28 1.03 7.26 11.59
CA LYS A 28 0.99 6.61 12.91
C LYS A 28 0.16 5.33 12.86
N GLY A 29 0.50 4.40 13.75
CA GLY A 29 -0.18 3.12 13.92
C GLY A 29 0.22 2.03 12.93
N TYR A 30 0.88 2.36 11.81
CA TYR A 30 1.38 1.38 10.88
C TYR A 30 2.57 1.90 10.07
N LYS A 31 3.31 0.97 9.49
CA LYS A 31 4.23 1.20 8.37
C LYS A 31 4.10 0.05 7.37
N ILE A 32 4.57 0.26 6.15
CA ILE A 32 4.65 -0.79 5.13
C ILE A 32 6.12 -1.01 4.81
N GLU A 33 6.55 -2.27 4.87
CA GLU A 33 7.92 -2.71 4.60
C GLU A 33 7.85 -3.80 3.52
N GLY A 34 8.14 -3.44 2.27
CA GLY A 34 7.91 -4.31 1.13
C GLY A 34 6.44 -4.75 1.07
N ASP A 35 6.21 -6.07 1.06
CA ASP A 35 4.87 -6.65 1.02
C ASP A 35 4.23 -6.86 2.41
N THR A 36 4.78 -6.24 3.46
CA THR A 36 4.31 -6.41 4.84
C THR A 36 3.78 -5.12 5.44
N VAL A 37 2.53 -5.14 5.90
CA VAL A 37 1.98 -4.12 6.81
C VAL A 37 2.41 -4.46 8.23
N VAL A 38 3.11 -3.54 8.89
CA VAL A 38 3.48 -3.65 10.31
C VAL A 38 2.64 -2.67 11.11
N PHE A 39 1.54 -3.16 11.67
CA PHE A 39 0.78 -2.40 12.67
C PHE A 39 1.64 -2.25 13.91
N THR A 40 1.77 -1.02 14.41
CA THR A 40 2.58 -0.69 15.58
C THR A 40 1.76 0.17 16.51
N PHE A 41 1.47 -0.37 17.68
CA PHE A 41 0.89 0.37 18.79
C PHE A 41 2.03 0.70 19.76
N ASP A 42 2.47 1.96 19.75
CA ASP A 42 3.36 2.51 20.78
C ASP A 42 2.47 3.26 21.78
N ILE A 43 2.44 2.79 23.02
CA ILE A 43 1.59 3.36 24.07
C ILE A 43 1.80 4.87 24.21
N ARG A 44 3.03 5.36 24.01
CA ARG A 44 3.39 6.77 24.21
C ARG A 44 2.75 7.70 23.17
N ASP A 45 2.29 7.15 22.05
CA ASP A 45 1.55 7.90 21.03
C ASP A 45 0.08 8.17 21.46
N TYR A 46 -0.40 7.57 22.55
CA TYR A 46 -1.79 7.64 23.01
C TYR A 46 -1.88 8.14 24.45
N GLN A 47 -2.70 9.17 24.65
CA GLN A 47 -2.91 9.76 25.98
C GLN A 47 -4.21 9.28 26.64
N LYS A 48 -5.18 8.85 25.84
CA LYS A 48 -6.55 8.59 26.27
C LYS A 48 -7.05 7.26 25.75
N PHE A 49 -7.73 6.55 26.64
CA PHE A 49 -8.33 5.25 26.38
C PHE A 49 -9.81 5.28 26.76
N THR A 50 -10.69 5.08 25.79
CA THR A 50 -12.14 5.14 26.03
C THR A 50 -12.69 3.74 26.24
N GLN A 51 -13.34 3.52 27.37
CA GLN A 51 -14.07 2.29 27.66
C GLN A 51 -15.37 2.27 26.86
N GLU A 52 -15.61 1.20 26.09
CA GLU A 52 -16.66 1.16 25.08
C GLU A 52 -18.09 1.39 25.63
N HIS A 53 -18.43 0.74 26.73
CA HIS A 53 -19.82 0.66 27.21
C HIS A 53 -20.23 1.86 28.07
N THR A 54 -19.26 2.43 28.78
CA THR A 54 -19.47 3.53 29.73
C THR A 54 -19.02 4.86 29.15
N GLY A 55 -18.18 4.86 28.11
CA GLY A 55 -17.51 6.06 27.61
C GLY A 55 -16.46 6.63 28.57
N GLN A 56 -16.14 5.91 29.67
CA GLN A 56 -15.13 6.35 30.62
C GLN A 56 -13.79 6.50 29.92
N VAL A 57 -13.13 7.64 30.12
CA VAL A 57 -11.81 7.90 29.57
C VAL A 57 -10.76 7.75 30.66
N LEU A 58 -9.75 6.92 30.40
CA LEU A 58 -8.61 6.66 31.28
C LEU A 58 -7.31 7.15 30.64
N GLU A 59 -6.31 7.44 31.47
CA GLU A 59 -4.93 7.62 31.05
C GLU A 59 -4.15 6.30 31.16
N PHE A 60 -3.00 6.20 30.48
CA PHE A 60 -2.21 4.96 30.48
C PHE A 60 -1.81 4.48 31.89
N LYS A 61 -1.52 5.41 32.80
CA LYS A 61 -1.11 5.08 34.18
C LYS A 61 -2.22 4.43 35.01
N ASP A 62 -3.46 4.46 34.53
CA ASP A 62 -4.65 4.06 35.27
C ASP A 62 -5.06 2.59 34.99
N PHE A 63 -4.35 1.85 34.11
CA PHE A 63 -4.67 0.45 33.81
C PHE A 63 -3.48 -0.38 33.30
N ASP A 64 -3.49 -1.67 33.62
CA ASP A 64 -2.53 -2.64 33.11
C ASP A 64 -2.89 -3.11 31.70
N ILE A 65 -1.90 -3.38 30.85
CA ILE A 65 -2.12 -3.90 29.49
C ILE A 65 -1.85 -5.39 29.46
N GLU A 66 -2.94 -6.16 29.38
CA GLU A 66 -2.91 -7.62 29.24
C GLU A 66 -2.83 -8.04 27.76
N ASN A 67 -3.57 -7.32 26.90
CA ASN A 67 -3.56 -7.58 25.46
C ASN A 67 -3.83 -6.30 24.66
N VAL A 68 -3.33 -6.33 23.42
CA VAL A 68 -3.63 -5.33 22.40
C VAL A 68 -4.06 -6.06 21.14
N VAL A 69 -5.15 -5.62 20.52
CA VAL A 69 -5.60 -6.08 19.20
C VAL A 69 -5.69 -4.90 18.25
N VAL A 70 -5.48 -5.16 16.96
CA VAL A 70 -5.82 -4.21 15.91
C VAL A 70 -7.20 -4.54 15.34
N ALA A 71 -8.09 -3.56 15.35
CA ALA A 71 -9.46 -3.68 14.87
C ALA A 71 -9.70 -2.64 13.77
N GLY A 72 -10.23 -3.05 12.63
CA GLY A 72 -10.51 -2.13 11.53
C GLY A 72 -11.42 -2.73 10.47
N GLU A 73 -11.67 -1.97 9.42
CA GLU A 73 -12.56 -2.39 8.33
C GLU A 73 -12.14 -3.74 7.71
N PHE A 74 -10.83 -4.01 7.61
CA PHE A 74 -10.25 -5.24 7.05
C PHE A 74 -10.48 -6.50 7.90
N ASN A 75 -10.88 -6.38 9.15
CA ASN A 75 -11.24 -7.52 10.01
C ASN A 75 -12.58 -7.33 10.72
N LEU A 76 -13.47 -6.53 10.10
CA LEU A 76 -14.82 -6.23 10.61
C LEU A 76 -14.82 -5.71 12.05
N TRP A 77 -13.83 -4.89 12.40
CA TRP A 77 -13.65 -4.34 13.74
C TRP A 77 -13.58 -5.43 14.84
N SER A 78 -12.99 -6.58 14.51
CA SER A 78 -12.85 -7.70 15.45
C SER A 78 -12.05 -7.30 16.70
N ARG A 79 -12.54 -7.76 17.87
CA ARG A 79 -11.94 -7.48 19.19
C ARG A 79 -11.06 -8.60 19.71
N ASN A 80 -11.14 -9.78 19.12
CA ASN A 80 -10.51 -11.00 19.62
C ASN A 80 -9.54 -11.60 18.62
N HIS A 81 -9.61 -11.20 17.35
CA HIS A 81 -8.66 -11.57 16.32
C HIS A 81 -7.56 -10.51 16.18
N TRP A 82 -6.46 -10.88 15.52
CA TRP A 82 -5.34 -9.95 15.24
C TRP A 82 -4.73 -9.37 16.53
N LYS A 83 -4.52 -10.25 17.51
CA LYS A 83 -3.72 -9.97 18.71
C LYS A 83 -2.29 -9.58 18.33
N MET A 84 -1.80 -8.52 18.95
CA MET A 84 -0.48 -7.97 18.71
C MET A 84 0.52 -8.59 19.69
N ALA A 85 1.74 -8.83 19.23
CA ALA A 85 2.83 -9.29 20.07
C ALA A 85 3.48 -8.10 20.78
N LYS A 86 3.75 -8.23 22.08
CA LYS A 86 4.55 -7.25 22.83
C LYS A 86 6.00 -7.36 22.37
N VAL A 87 6.55 -6.26 21.86
CA VAL A 87 7.93 -6.17 21.36
C VAL A 87 8.84 -5.62 22.45
N ASP A 88 8.36 -4.62 23.19
CA ASP A 88 9.04 -4.09 24.38
C ASP A 88 8.02 -3.57 25.41
N GLN A 89 8.48 -2.83 26.43
CA GLN A 89 7.61 -2.30 27.48
C GLN A 89 6.52 -1.33 26.98
N TYR A 90 6.73 -0.66 25.84
CA TYR A 90 5.82 0.33 25.28
C TYR A 90 5.18 -0.09 23.95
N VAL A 91 5.80 -1.01 23.21
CA VAL A 91 5.48 -1.27 21.81
C VAL A 91 4.88 -2.66 21.61
N TYR A 92 3.76 -2.69 20.87
CA TYR A 92 3.11 -3.91 20.37
C TYR A 92 3.09 -3.88 18.85
N GLN A 93 3.29 -5.04 18.21
CA GLN A 93 3.28 -5.15 16.76
C GLN A 93 2.48 -6.35 16.24
N LEU A 94 1.91 -6.17 15.06
CA LEU A 94 1.36 -7.25 14.24
C LEU A 94 1.77 -7.06 12.79
N LYS A 95 2.27 -8.13 12.18
CA LYS A 95 2.65 -8.16 10.77
C LYS A 95 1.57 -8.88 9.95
N LYS A 96 1.18 -8.29 8.82
CA LYS A 96 0.22 -8.84 7.86
C LYS A 96 0.70 -8.63 6.43
N SER A 97 0.28 -9.49 5.51
CA SER A 97 0.63 -9.28 4.11
C SER A 97 -0.18 -8.10 3.57
N ILE A 98 0.45 -7.23 2.77
CA ILE A 98 -0.27 -6.17 2.06
C ILE A 98 -1.33 -6.73 1.10
N LEU A 99 -1.21 -8.00 0.70
CA LEU A 99 -2.16 -8.71 -0.15
C LEU A 99 -3.44 -9.12 0.58
N ASP A 100 -3.45 -9.07 1.91
CA ASP A 100 -4.64 -9.29 2.76
C ASP A 100 -5.63 -8.11 2.65
N PHE A 101 -5.25 -7.02 1.97
CA PHE A 101 -6.03 -5.80 1.81
C PHE A 101 -6.34 -5.57 0.33
N SER A 102 -7.52 -6.01 -0.14
CA SER A 102 -7.86 -6.00 -1.59
C SER A 102 -8.97 -5.05 -2.01
N ASP A 103 -9.73 -4.48 -1.08
CA ASP A 103 -11.06 -3.94 -1.42
C ASP A 103 -11.16 -2.41 -1.22
N ASN A 104 -10.16 -1.76 -0.61
CA ASN A 104 -10.19 -0.32 -0.34
C ASN A 104 -8.81 0.35 -0.50
N PHE A 105 -8.80 1.56 -1.06
CA PHE A 105 -7.61 2.44 -1.13
C PHE A 105 -7.15 2.93 0.24
N ALA A 106 -8.06 2.94 1.22
CA ALA A 106 -7.73 3.28 2.59
C ALA A 106 -8.67 2.58 3.56
N TYR A 107 -8.10 2.10 4.66
CA TYR A 107 -8.80 1.38 5.72
C TYR A 107 -8.80 2.18 7.01
N GLU A 108 -9.95 2.31 7.65
CA GLU A 108 -10.03 2.82 9.03
C GLU A 108 -9.76 1.70 10.04
N PHE A 109 -9.01 2.03 11.09
CA PHE A 109 -8.68 1.10 12.17
C PHE A 109 -8.41 1.82 13.50
N LYS A 110 -8.39 1.05 14.58
CA LYS A 110 -7.97 1.45 15.93
C LYS A 110 -7.27 0.28 16.62
N PHE A 111 -6.64 0.60 17.75
CA PHE A 111 -6.17 -0.41 18.70
C PHE A 111 -7.17 -0.54 19.85
N ILE A 112 -7.43 -1.77 20.25
CA ILE A 112 -8.24 -2.09 21.43
C ILE A 112 -7.34 -2.74 22.46
N ILE A 113 -7.38 -2.21 23.67
CA ILE A 113 -6.62 -2.67 24.81
C ILE A 113 -7.57 -3.43 25.73
N ASN A 114 -7.12 -4.59 26.21
CA ASN A 114 -7.87 -5.50 27.08
C ASN A 114 -9.29 -5.79 26.54
N ASN A 115 -9.44 -5.84 25.21
CA ASN A 115 -10.70 -6.04 24.49
C ASN A 115 -11.82 -5.00 24.72
N SER A 116 -11.62 -3.98 25.57
CA SER A 116 -12.67 -3.06 26.01
C SER A 116 -12.32 -1.57 25.92
N TYR A 117 -11.05 -1.23 25.73
CA TYR A 117 -10.57 0.16 25.71
C TYR A 117 -10.03 0.57 24.36
N TRP A 118 -10.64 1.58 23.74
CA TRP A 118 -10.15 2.13 22.49
C TRP A 118 -9.00 3.10 22.72
N ALA A 119 -7.87 2.88 22.04
CA ALA A 119 -6.81 3.88 21.98
C ALA A 119 -7.25 5.08 21.14
N GLU A 120 -7.40 6.26 21.74
CA GLU A 120 -7.85 7.46 21.03
C GLU A 120 -6.68 8.21 20.38
N PRO A 121 -6.59 8.24 19.04
CA PRO A 121 -5.52 8.97 18.36
C PRO A 121 -5.71 10.49 18.53
N SER A 122 -4.59 11.21 18.64
CA SER A 122 -4.60 12.68 18.66
C SER A 122 -5.09 13.26 17.33
N LYS A 123 -5.83 14.38 17.40
CA LYS A 123 -6.29 15.15 16.22
C LYS A 123 -5.15 15.72 15.37
N GLN A 124 -3.94 15.75 15.91
CA GLN A 124 -2.75 16.28 15.21
C GLN A 124 -2.08 15.22 14.32
N ILE A 125 -2.49 13.95 14.42
CA ILE A 125 -1.94 12.87 13.61
C ILE A 125 -2.42 13.04 12.15
N PRO A 126 -1.51 12.92 11.17
CA PRO A 126 -1.83 13.19 9.76
C PRO A 126 -2.80 12.17 9.13
N ASN A 127 -2.85 10.94 9.64
CA ASN A 127 -3.68 9.85 9.11
C ASN A 127 -4.85 9.49 10.02
N ILE A 128 -5.72 10.46 10.29
CA ILE A 128 -6.95 10.23 11.06
C ILE A 128 -8.20 10.41 10.19
N ALA A 129 -9.26 9.72 10.59
CA ALA A 129 -10.61 9.91 10.06
C ALA A 129 -11.58 10.08 11.22
N LYS A 130 -12.62 10.90 11.04
CA LYS A 130 -13.66 11.03 12.06
C LYS A 130 -14.50 9.75 12.08
N ALA A 131 -14.56 9.08 13.23
CA ALA A 131 -15.27 7.83 13.37
C ALA A 131 -16.77 8.02 13.07
N LYS A 132 -17.39 6.98 12.51
CA LYS A 132 -18.81 6.99 12.15
C LYS A 132 -19.55 5.85 12.83
N GLN A 133 -20.78 6.12 13.24
CA GLN A 133 -21.74 5.12 13.70
C GLN A 133 -23.05 5.33 12.95
N HIS A 134 -23.58 4.29 12.30
CA HIS A 134 -24.76 4.40 11.41
C HIS A 134 -24.64 5.57 10.40
N ASN A 135 -23.46 5.72 9.79
CA ASN A 135 -23.09 6.83 8.90
C ASN A 135 -23.06 8.24 9.51
N VAL A 136 -23.29 8.38 10.81
CA VAL A 136 -23.20 9.66 11.54
C VAL A 136 -21.80 9.84 12.12
N LYS A 137 -21.17 10.98 11.84
CA LYS A 137 -19.82 11.33 12.34
C LYS A 137 -19.84 11.62 13.84
N LEU A 138 -19.12 10.83 14.64
CA LEU A 138 -19.05 10.96 16.09
C LEU A 138 -18.22 12.16 16.54
N LYS A 139 -18.69 12.91 17.53
CA LYS A 139 -18.01 14.11 18.02
C LYS A 139 -16.75 13.72 18.80
N GLY A 140 -15.59 14.16 18.33
CA GLY A 140 -14.33 14.01 19.06
C GLY A 140 -13.69 12.62 19.00
N ILE A 141 -14.28 11.67 18.29
CA ILE A 141 -13.79 10.29 18.16
C ILE A 141 -13.19 10.11 16.75
N TYR A 142 -11.98 9.56 16.70
CA TYR A 142 -11.21 9.44 15.46
C TYR A 142 -10.63 8.04 15.32
N ASN A 143 -10.68 7.51 14.11
CA ASN A 143 -9.96 6.31 13.71
C ASN A 143 -8.61 6.69 13.09
N LEU A 144 -7.65 5.78 13.13
CA LEU A 144 -6.49 5.85 12.25
C LEU A 144 -6.88 5.40 10.85
N LYS A 145 -6.15 5.90 9.86
CA LYS A 145 -6.31 5.54 8.46
C LYS A 145 -5.03 4.91 7.91
N MET A 146 -5.15 3.73 7.35
CA MET A 146 -4.11 3.04 6.62
C MET A 146 -4.31 3.29 5.13
N TYR A 147 -3.26 3.73 4.43
CA TYR A 147 -3.26 3.90 2.98
C TYR A 147 -2.35 2.84 2.36
N THR A 148 -2.79 2.25 1.25
CA THR A 148 -1.98 1.25 0.53
C THR A 148 -0.95 1.88 -0.39
N ALA A 149 -1.15 3.14 -0.78
CA ALA A 149 -0.12 3.99 -1.36
C ALA A 149 0.66 4.71 -0.25
N TYR A 150 1.98 4.75 -0.35
CA TYR A 150 2.83 5.42 0.65
C TYR A 150 4.11 5.99 0.04
N PRO A 151 4.65 7.09 0.60
CA PRO A 151 5.94 7.63 0.16
C PRO A 151 7.09 6.64 0.36
N ASP A 152 7.83 6.39 -0.71
CA ASP A 152 9.02 5.56 -0.71
C ASP A 152 9.97 6.12 -1.78
N ASP A 153 11.21 6.44 -1.40
CA ASP A 153 12.19 6.98 -2.35
C ASP A 153 12.57 5.94 -3.44
N ASN A 154 12.36 4.64 -3.19
CA ASN A 154 12.51 3.56 -4.17
C ASN A 154 11.15 3.08 -4.73
N GLY A 155 10.08 3.83 -4.53
CA GLY A 155 8.74 3.46 -4.96
C GLY A 155 8.60 3.31 -6.47
N ASN A 156 7.59 2.56 -6.90
CA ASN A 156 7.36 2.24 -8.31
C ASN A 156 6.71 3.36 -9.15
N VAL A 157 6.31 4.49 -8.54
CA VAL A 157 5.74 5.63 -9.26
C VAL A 157 6.37 6.93 -8.84
N HIS A 158 6.86 7.69 -9.82
CA HIS A 158 7.42 9.01 -9.62
C HIS A 158 6.48 10.08 -10.18
N PHE A 159 5.89 10.87 -9.29
CA PHE A 159 5.08 12.03 -9.67
C PHE A 159 5.97 13.27 -9.73
N LYS A 160 5.89 14.00 -10.84
CA LYS A 160 6.66 15.22 -11.08
C LYS A 160 5.75 16.33 -11.56
N LEU A 161 5.88 17.51 -10.97
CA LEU A 161 5.24 18.73 -11.41
C LEU A 161 6.33 19.76 -11.72
N ASP A 162 6.60 19.98 -13.01
CA ASP A 162 7.55 20.99 -13.45
C ASP A 162 7.00 22.41 -13.30
N GLY A 163 7.87 23.36 -12.92
CA GLY A 163 7.48 24.75 -12.67
C GLY A 163 7.07 25.01 -11.21
N TYR A 164 6.25 26.04 -11.00
CA TYR A 164 5.73 26.43 -9.67
C TYR A 164 6.82 26.60 -8.59
N LYS A 165 8.01 27.08 -8.98
CA LYS A 165 9.19 27.18 -8.09
C LYS A 165 8.98 28.12 -6.89
N ASN A 166 8.07 29.07 -7.03
CA ASN A 166 7.71 30.02 -5.99
C ASN A 166 6.56 29.53 -5.09
N ALA A 167 5.99 28.34 -5.38
CA ALA A 167 4.93 27.80 -4.55
C ALA A 167 5.46 27.48 -3.14
N LYS A 168 4.63 27.67 -2.13
CA LYS A 168 5.00 27.36 -0.74
C LYS A 168 4.74 25.89 -0.43
N ARG A 169 3.74 25.30 -1.08
CA ARG A 169 3.32 23.93 -0.82
C ARG A 169 2.66 23.32 -2.05
N VAL A 170 3.10 22.11 -2.40
CA VAL A 170 2.43 21.25 -3.38
C VAL A 170 2.03 19.94 -2.72
N ILE A 171 0.77 19.55 -2.87
CA ILE A 171 0.23 18.25 -2.42
C ILE A 171 -0.20 17.43 -3.63
N LEU A 172 0.12 16.14 -3.61
CA LEU A 172 -0.46 15.14 -4.50
C LEU A 172 -1.74 14.57 -3.88
N ALA A 173 -2.87 14.69 -4.58
CA ALA A 173 -4.16 14.17 -4.15
C ALA A 173 -4.77 13.28 -5.23
N GLY A 174 -5.37 12.16 -4.83
CA GLY A 174 -5.95 11.23 -5.79
C GLY A 174 -6.77 10.13 -5.14
N SER A 175 -7.34 9.28 -5.98
CA SER A 175 -8.10 8.09 -5.58
C SER A 175 -7.36 7.23 -4.52
N PHE A 176 -6.06 7.01 -4.68
CA PHE A 176 -5.21 6.24 -3.76
C PHE A 176 -5.07 6.82 -2.34
N ASN A 177 -5.35 8.12 -2.14
CA ASN A 177 -5.37 8.73 -0.81
C ASN A 177 -6.74 9.33 -0.46
N LYS A 178 -7.80 8.94 -1.20
CA LYS A 178 -9.15 9.50 -1.08
C LYS A 178 -9.14 11.03 -1.13
N TRP A 179 -8.37 11.60 -2.07
CA TRP A 179 -8.24 13.03 -2.35
C TRP A 179 -7.78 13.87 -1.16
N HIS A 180 -6.91 13.31 -0.30
CA HIS A 180 -6.51 13.97 0.94
C HIS A 180 -5.55 15.15 0.72
N GLU A 181 -6.00 16.36 1.06
CA GLU A 181 -5.35 17.62 0.71
C GLU A 181 -4.07 17.97 1.51
N ASN A 182 -3.69 17.17 2.49
CA ASN A 182 -2.54 17.47 3.35
C ASN A 182 -1.54 16.32 3.52
N LEU A 183 -1.81 15.15 2.91
CA LEU A 183 -1.08 13.93 3.24
C LEU A 183 0.23 13.82 2.48
N PHE A 184 0.15 13.86 1.15
CA PHE A 184 1.28 13.63 0.26
C PHE A 184 1.88 14.94 -0.21
N LYS A 185 2.59 15.59 0.71
CA LYS A 185 3.37 16.80 0.40
C LYS A 185 4.53 16.43 -0.50
N MET A 186 4.69 17.14 -1.61
CA MET A 186 5.78 16.93 -2.56
C MET A 186 7.05 17.65 -2.08
N LYS A 187 8.21 17.09 -2.43
CA LYS A 187 9.53 17.69 -2.20
C LYS A 187 9.80 18.73 -3.28
N SER A 188 10.31 19.91 -2.90
CA SER A 188 10.73 20.94 -3.87
C SER A 188 12.08 20.56 -4.50
N THR A 189 12.23 20.84 -5.79
CA THR A 189 13.43 20.58 -6.60
C THR A 189 13.81 21.82 -7.42
N PRO A 190 15.00 21.87 -8.03
CA PRO A 190 15.38 23.00 -8.89
C PRO A 190 14.46 23.22 -10.11
N THR A 191 13.75 22.19 -10.58
CA THR A 191 12.86 22.26 -11.75
C THR A 191 11.38 22.32 -11.38
N GLY A 192 10.99 21.92 -10.16
CA GLY A 192 9.62 21.99 -9.68
C GLY A 192 9.41 21.17 -8.41
N TRP A 193 8.56 20.16 -8.48
CA TRP A 193 8.15 19.36 -7.32
C TRP A 193 8.10 17.88 -7.67
N GLU A 194 8.49 17.04 -6.72
CA GLU A 194 8.50 15.59 -6.91
C GLU A 194 8.00 14.81 -5.68
N LEU A 195 7.44 13.64 -5.94
CA LEU A 195 7.12 12.66 -4.91
C LEU A 195 7.13 11.26 -5.51
N THR A 196 7.93 10.38 -4.92
CA THR A 196 7.91 8.96 -5.26
C THR A 196 7.01 8.22 -4.27
N LEU A 197 6.08 7.43 -4.82
CA LEU A 197 5.17 6.59 -4.07
C LEU A 197 5.40 5.12 -4.45
N GLN A 198 5.28 4.23 -3.48
CA GLN A 198 4.99 2.83 -3.72
C GLN A 198 3.47 2.65 -3.79
N MET A 199 2.99 2.06 -4.88
CA MET A 199 1.55 1.92 -5.18
C MET A 199 1.24 0.55 -5.79
N LYS A 200 0.05 0.03 -5.50
CA LYS A 200 -0.43 -1.23 -6.10
C LYS A 200 -0.80 -1.03 -7.58
N PRO A 201 -0.71 -2.08 -8.42
CA PRO A 201 -1.22 -2.03 -9.78
C PRO A 201 -2.71 -1.70 -9.78
N ASP A 202 -3.09 -0.61 -10.43
CA ASP A 202 -4.49 -0.18 -10.66
C ASP A 202 -4.49 1.07 -11.56
N VAL A 203 -5.67 1.51 -11.96
CA VAL A 203 -5.88 2.79 -12.63
C VAL A 203 -6.29 3.84 -11.59
N TYR A 204 -5.47 4.88 -11.44
CA TYR A 204 -5.69 5.94 -10.48
C TYR A 204 -5.94 7.28 -11.14
N GLN A 205 -6.88 8.02 -10.57
CA GLN A 205 -7.07 9.45 -10.83
C GLN A 205 -6.32 10.29 -9.81
N TYR A 206 -5.71 11.39 -10.25
CA TYR A 206 -4.97 12.32 -9.40
C TYR A 206 -5.00 13.77 -9.92
N ARG A 207 -4.67 14.71 -9.02
CA ARG A 207 -4.42 16.14 -9.26
C ARG A 207 -3.34 16.63 -8.30
N PHE A 208 -2.75 17.79 -8.63
CA PHE A 208 -1.89 18.53 -7.71
C PHE A 208 -2.67 19.67 -7.04
N ILE A 209 -2.30 19.99 -5.81
CA ILE A 209 -2.81 21.17 -5.09
C ILE A 209 -1.62 22.10 -4.87
N VAL A 210 -1.54 23.19 -5.63
CA VAL A 210 -0.47 24.20 -5.56
C VAL A 210 -0.98 25.41 -4.79
N ASP A 211 -0.45 25.61 -3.57
CA ASP A 211 -0.87 26.70 -2.68
C ASP A 211 -2.40 26.82 -2.52
N GLY A 212 -3.08 25.66 -2.45
CA GLY A 212 -4.54 25.57 -2.29
C GLY A 212 -5.33 25.49 -3.61
N HIS A 213 -4.67 25.63 -4.76
CA HIS A 213 -5.32 25.57 -6.08
C HIS A 213 -5.16 24.20 -6.71
N TRP A 214 -6.27 23.59 -7.09
CA TRP A 214 -6.30 22.29 -7.76
C TRP A 214 -5.95 22.40 -9.23
N ILE A 215 -4.98 21.62 -9.69
CA ILE A 215 -4.58 21.56 -11.10
C ILE A 215 -4.46 20.10 -11.54
N GLU A 216 -4.82 19.81 -12.79
CA GLU A 216 -4.41 18.57 -13.45
C GLU A 216 -2.89 18.58 -13.69
N ASP A 217 -2.31 17.42 -13.91
CA ASP A 217 -0.93 17.31 -14.38
C ASP A 217 -0.83 17.84 -15.81
N PRO A 218 -0.14 18.97 -16.05
CA PRO A 218 -0.06 19.59 -17.38
C PRO A 218 0.66 18.72 -18.42
N HIS A 219 1.47 17.75 -17.97
CA HIS A 219 2.26 16.89 -18.85
C HIS A 219 1.65 15.50 -19.04
N ASN A 220 0.57 15.17 -18.34
CA ASN A 220 -0.10 13.88 -18.51
C ASN A 220 -1.24 14.00 -19.55
N PRO A 221 -1.10 13.38 -20.74
CA PRO A 221 -2.15 13.42 -21.75
C PRO A 221 -3.38 12.59 -21.37
N ASN A 222 -3.23 11.61 -20.47
CA ASN A 222 -4.33 10.76 -20.04
C ASN A 222 -5.11 11.46 -18.93
N LYS A 223 -6.39 11.75 -19.20
CA LYS A 223 -7.27 12.42 -18.26
C LYS A 223 -8.73 12.02 -18.44
N THR A 224 -9.52 12.23 -17.39
CA THR A 224 -10.95 11.95 -17.35
C THR A 224 -11.71 13.15 -16.80
N PRO A 225 -12.91 13.49 -17.32
CA PRO A 225 -13.72 14.56 -16.75
C PRO A 225 -14.06 14.25 -15.29
N ASN A 226 -14.15 15.31 -14.48
CA ASN A 226 -14.59 15.24 -13.09
C ASN A 226 -15.94 15.93 -12.88
N GLU A 227 -16.48 15.82 -11.66
CA GLU A 227 -17.77 16.35 -11.26
C GLU A 227 -17.85 17.89 -11.25
N TYR A 228 -16.73 18.59 -11.43
CA TYR A 228 -16.63 20.05 -11.44
C TYR A 228 -16.50 20.64 -12.85
N GLY A 229 -16.62 19.83 -13.90
CA GLY A 229 -16.44 20.27 -15.27
C GLY A 229 -14.98 20.51 -15.66
N GLU A 230 -14.04 20.02 -14.84
CA GLU A 230 -12.60 20.01 -15.11
C GLU A 230 -12.16 18.57 -15.40
N PHE A 231 -10.85 18.28 -15.38
CA PHE A 231 -10.32 16.93 -15.52
C PHE A 231 -9.45 16.50 -14.35
N ASN A 232 -9.44 15.19 -14.12
CA ASN A 232 -8.43 14.52 -13.31
C ASN A 232 -7.41 13.84 -14.24
N SER A 233 -6.14 13.91 -13.91
CA SER A 233 -5.10 13.14 -14.60
C SER A 233 -5.21 11.65 -14.23
N VAL A 234 -4.90 10.77 -15.18
CA VAL A 234 -5.04 9.32 -15.03
C VAL A 234 -3.68 8.66 -15.17
N ILE A 235 -3.35 7.77 -14.24
CA ILE A 235 -2.15 6.92 -14.28
C ILE A 235 -2.56 5.46 -14.14
N ASP A 236 -2.07 4.61 -15.04
CA ASP A 236 -2.29 3.16 -15.04
C ASP A 236 -1.01 2.45 -14.60
N ILE A 237 -1.02 1.94 -13.37
CA ILE A 237 0.10 1.22 -12.77
C ILE A 237 -0.07 -0.26 -13.06
N LYS A 238 0.94 -0.87 -13.68
CA LYS A 238 0.89 -2.28 -14.11
C LYS A 238 1.87 -3.16 -13.35
N ALA A 239 1.47 -4.40 -13.08
CA ALA A 239 2.33 -5.48 -12.64
C ALA A 239 2.69 -6.41 -13.80
N TYR A 240 3.98 -6.73 -13.93
CA TYR A 240 4.47 -7.73 -14.88
C TYR A 240 4.09 -9.13 -14.41
N THR A 241 2.99 -9.65 -14.96
CA THR A 241 2.39 -10.93 -14.57
C THR A 241 2.90 -12.05 -15.47
N ALA A 242 3.50 -13.07 -14.87
CA ALA A 242 4.03 -14.22 -15.58
C ALA A 242 3.00 -15.36 -15.65
N PHE A 243 2.46 -15.61 -16.83
CA PHE A 243 1.64 -16.77 -17.13
C PHE A 243 2.54 -17.95 -17.48
N LYS A 244 2.33 -19.08 -16.80
CA LYS A 244 3.16 -20.28 -16.92
C LYS A 244 2.29 -21.49 -17.21
N LEU A 245 2.52 -22.15 -18.35
CA LEU A 245 1.94 -23.46 -18.63
C LEU A 245 3.01 -24.53 -18.39
N ARG A 246 2.92 -25.27 -17.29
CA ARG A 246 3.85 -26.37 -16.99
C ARG A 246 3.54 -27.60 -17.86
N GLY A 247 4.58 -28.31 -18.30
CA GLY A 247 4.44 -29.44 -19.21
C GLY A 247 4.25 -28.98 -20.67
N TYR A 248 3.56 -29.80 -21.47
CA TYR A 248 3.35 -29.55 -22.91
C TYR A 248 4.67 -29.28 -23.66
N THR A 249 5.76 -29.91 -23.23
CA THR A 249 7.11 -29.70 -23.78
C THR A 249 7.24 -30.21 -25.21
N ASN A 250 6.32 -31.06 -25.67
CA ASN A 250 6.24 -31.51 -27.06
C ASN A 250 5.40 -30.59 -27.96
N ALA A 251 4.69 -29.61 -27.41
CA ALA A 251 3.88 -28.70 -28.21
C ALA A 251 4.75 -27.87 -29.16
N LYS A 252 4.19 -27.52 -30.32
CA LYS A 252 4.88 -26.69 -31.33
C LYS A 252 4.62 -25.20 -31.09
N LYS A 253 3.42 -24.86 -30.63
CA LYS A 253 2.98 -23.49 -30.43
C LYS A 253 2.05 -23.40 -29.23
N VAL A 254 2.34 -22.48 -28.32
CA VAL A 254 1.43 -22.10 -27.24
C VAL A 254 1.17 -20.60 -27.29
N ILE A 255 -0.08 -20.20 -27.12
CA ILE A 255 -0.51 -18.79 -27.17
C ILE A 255 -1.30 -18.49 -25.89
N LEU A 256 -0.96 -17.39 -25.23
CA LEU A 256 -1.73 -16.84 -24.12
C LEU A 256 -2.87 -15.97 -24.67
N SER A 257 -4.09 -16.20 -24.20
CA SER A 257 -5.25 -15.43 -24.64
C SER A 257 -6.16 -15.12 -23.46
N GLY A 258 -6.66 -13.89 -23.35
CA GLY A 258 -7.46 -13.47 -22.20
C GLY A 258 -8.07 -12.08 -22.34
N SER A 259 -8.72 -11.60 -21.28
CA SER A 259 -9.40 -10.30 -21.25
C SER A 259 -8.47 -9.14 -21.60
N PHE A 260 -7.22 -9.19 -21.14
CA PHE A 260 -6.20 -8.16 -21.34
C PHE A 260 -5.68 -8.02 -22.79
N ASN A 261 -6.01 -8.96 -23.67
CA ASN A 261 -5.70 -8.88 -25.09
C ASN A 261 -6.91 -9.14 -25.98
N ASN A 262 -8.12 -8.93 -25.46
CA ASN A 262 -9.38 -9.18 -26.17
C ASN A 262 -9.46 -10.58 -26.78
N TRP A 263 -9.03 -11.60 -26.03
CA TRP A 263 -9.02 -13.00 -26.45
C TRP A 263 -8.29 -13.24 -27.79
N ASN A 264 -7.25 -12.44 -28.06
CA ASN A 264 -6.47 -12.57 -29.27
C ASN A 264 -5.76 -13.94 -29.35
N THR A 265 -5.78 -14.55 -30.53
CA THR A 265 -5.33 -15.92 -30.76
C THR A 265 -3.98 -16.02 -31.46
N TYR A 266 -3.22 -14.92 -31.60
CA TYR A 266 -1.96 -14.93 -32.35
C TYR A 266 -0.85 -14.03 -31.80
N LEU A 267 -1.17 -12.94 -31.08
CA LEU A 267 -0.19 -11.95 -30.63
C LEU A 267 0.73 -12.48 -29.54
N TYR A 268 0.17 -13.11 -28.50
CA TYR A 268 0.94 -13.47 -27.30
C TYR A 268 1.44 -14.92 -27.37
N LYS A 269 2.29 -15.20 -28.36
CA LYS A 269 2.99 -16.49 -28.48
C LYS A 269 3.92 -16.68 -27.27
N MET A 270 3.72 -17.76 -26.53
CA MET A 270 4.50 -18.06 -25.34
C MET A 270 5.91 -18.56 -25.69
N ARG A 271 6.89 -18.24 -24.86
CA ARG A 271 8.26 -18.74 -24.99
C ARG A 271 8.38 -20.11 -24.33
N LYS A 272 8.97 -21.07 -25.05
CA LYS A 272 9.30 -22.39 -24.50
C LYS A 272 10.42 -22.27 -23.45
N THR A 273 10.31 -23.05 -22.39
CA THR A 273 11.20 -23.11 -21.22
C THR A 273 11.44 -24.57 -20.86
N ASP A 274 12.38 -24.84 -19.95
CA ASP A 274 12.67 -26.17 -19.39
C ASP A 274 11.45 -26.84 -18.76
N TYR A 275 10.62 -26.08 -18.05
CA TYR A 275 9.41 -26.61 -17.37
C TYR A 275 8.13 -26.56 -18.23
N GLY A 276 8.16 -26.03 -19.45
CA GLY A 276 6.98 -25.81 -20.29
C GLY A 276 7.01 -24.47 -21.02
N TRP A 277 6.03 -23.59 -20.78
CA TRP A 277 5.87 -22.32 -21.51
C TRP A 277 5.66 -21.13 -20.58
N LYS A 278 6.18 -19.96 -20.98
CA LYS A 278 6.08 -18.70 -20.22
C LYS A 278 5.76 -17.52 -21.13
N TYR A 279 4.89 -16.65 -20.66
CA TYR A 279 4.71 -15.30 -21.21
C TYR A 279 4.54 -14.31 -20.06
N VAL A 280 5.08 -13.10 -20.22
CA VAL A 280 4.97 -12.04 -19.20
C VAL A 280 4.26 -10.86 -19.83
N VAL A 281 3.17 -10.41 -19.21
CA VAL A 281 2.35 -9.29 -19.69
C VAL A 281 2.18 -8.27 -18.55
N PRO A 282 2.35 -6.97 -18.81
CA PRO A 282 2.02 -5.94 -17.82
C PRO A 282 0.50 -5.79 -17.72
N LEU A 283 -0.06 -6.00 -16.53
CA LEU A 283 -1.50 -5.93 -16.26
C LEU A 283 -1.81 -4.91 -15.18
N SER A 284 -2.88 -4.15 -15.37
CA SER A 284 -3.51 -3.35 -14.32
C SER A 284 -4.13 -4.26 -13.26
N GLY A 285 -4.36 -3.72 -12.07
CA GLY A 285 -5.03 -4.42 -10.97
C GLY A 285 -6.39 -4.99 -11.36
N GLY A 286 -6.79 -6.04 -10.65
CA GLY A 286 -8.12 -6.65 -10.77
C GLY A 286 -8.11 -8.07 -11.33
N LYS A 287 -9.30 -8.50 -11.75
CA LYS A 287 -9.60 -9.86 -12.20
C LYS A 287 -9.40 -9.97 -13.71
N HIS A 288 -8.58 -10.93 -14.14
CA HIS A 288 -8.32 -11.20 -15.54
C HIS A 288 -8.65 -12.66 -15.88
N HIS A 289 -9.49 -12.88 -16.88
CA HIS A 289 -9.78 -14.21 -17.41
C HIS A 289 -8.78 -14.58 -18.51
N TYR A 290 -8.33 -15.83 -18.52
CA TYR A 290 -7.40 -16.31 -19.54
C TYR A 290 -7.53 -17.81 -19.83
N LYS A 291 -6.96 -18.21 -20.97
CA LYS A 291 -6.73 -19.58 -21.43
C LYS A 291 -5.40 -19.68 -22.17
N PHE A 292 -4.99 -20.91 -22.46
CA PHE A 292 -3.92 -21.20 -23.40
C PHE A 292 -4.48 -21.83 -24.67
N ILE A 293 -3.85 -21.56 -25.80
CA ILE A 293 -4.08 -22.27 -27.06
C ILE A 293 -2.83 -23.10 -27.33
N VAL A 294 -2.92 -24.42 -27.15
CA VAL A 294 -1.82 -25.37 -27.37
C VAL A 294 -2.05 -26.09 -28.68
N ASP A 295 -1.20 -25.85 -29.68
CA ASP A 295 -1.30 -26.43 -31.02
C ASP A 295 -2.72 -26.33 -31.64
N GLY A 296 -3.37 -25.18 -31.41
CA GLY A 296 -4.72 -24.87 -31.90
C GLY A 296 -5.85 -25.26 -30.94
N GLN A 297 -5.57 -25.98 -29.85
CA GLN A 297 -6.57 -26.41 -28.88
C GLN A 297 -6.63 -25.49 -27.67
N TRP A 298 -7.82 -24.99 -27.34
CA TRP A 298 -8.05 -24.18 -26.15
C TRP A 298 -8.04 -25.04 -24.88
N ILE A 299 -7.25 -24.64 -23.89
CA ILE A 299 -7.23 -25.28 -22.57
C ILE A 299 -7.29 -24.22 -21.47
N THR A 300 -7.92 -24.57 -20.36
CA THR A 300 -7.72 -23.83 -19.10
C THR A 300 -6.34 -24.15 -18.53
N ASP A 301 -5.80 -23.27 -17.70
CA ASP A 301 -4.56 -23.53 -16.98
C ASP A 301 -4.75 -24.73 -16.03
N PRO A 302 -4.07 -25.87 -16.25
CA PRO A 302 -4.22 -27.05 -15.42
C PRO A 302 -3.71 -26.85 -13.99
N ASN A 303 -2.80 -25.88 -13.78
CA ASN A 303 -2.21 -25.59 -12.47
C ASN A 303 -2.96 -24.49 -11.72
N ASN A 304 -3.98 -23.89 -12.33
CA ASN A 304 -4.80 -22.86 -11.68
C ASN A 304 -6.13 -23.48 -11.23
N SER A 305 -6.32 -23.54 -9.91
CA SER A 305 -7.57 -24.03 -9.31
C SER A 305 -8.70 -23.01 -9.40
N VAL A 306 -8.40 -21.72 -9.61
CA VAL A 306 -9.40 -20.65 -9.69
C VAL A 306 -9.90 -20.55 -11.13
N LYS A 307 -11.16 -20.94 -11.33
CA LYS A 307 -11.86 -20.96 -12.62
C LYS A 307 -13.22 -20.31 -12.50
N GLU A 308 -13.70 -19.71 -13.58
CA GLU A 308 -14.99 -19.03 -13.61
C GLU A 308 -15.71 -19.30 -14.94
N TYR A 309 -17.04 -19.41 -14.86
CA TYR A 309 -17.90 -19.55 -16.03
C TYR A 309 -18.23 -18.17 -16.60
N ASP A 310 -18.18 -18.01 -17.92
CA ASP A 310 -18.45 -16.73 -18.59
C ASP A 310 -19.92 -16.51 -18.97
N GLY A 311 -20.83 -17.36 -18.48
CA GLY A 311 -22.26 -17.32 -18.82
C GLY A 311 -22.60 -17.77 -20.24
N SER A 312 -21.60 -18.02 -21.10
CA SER A 312 -21.76 -18.48 -22.49
C SER A 312 -21.37 -19.95 -22.67
N GLY A 313 -21.30 -20.69 -21.56
CA GLY A 313 -20.92 -22.10 -21.53
C GLY A 313 -19.42 -22.36 -21.49
N ASN A 314 -18.56 -21.34 -21.45
CA ASN A 314 -17.13 -21.54 -21.34
C ASN A 314 -16.64 -21.40 -19.89
N VAL A 315 -15.62 -22.19 -19.56
CA VAL A 315 -14.85 -22.07 -18.31
C VAL A 315 -13.50 -21.42 -18.62
N ASN A 316 -13.13 -20.39 -17.87
CA ASN A 316 -11.86 -19.66 -18.00
C ASN A 316 -11.04 -19.76 -16.71
N SER A 317 -9.71 -19.74 -16.83
CA SER A 317 -8.84 -19.58 -15.65
C SER A 317 -8.83 -18.12 -15.22
N VAL A 318 -8.69 -17.87 -13.91
CA VAL A 318 -8.72 -16.52 -13.34
C VAL A 318 -7.35 -16.15 -12.78
N CYS A 319 -6.84 -14.99 -13.20
CA CYS A 319 -5.64 -14.37 -12.64
C CYS A 319 -6.05 -13.10 -11.89
N MET A 320 -5.77 -13.04 -10.59
CA MET A 320 -5.94 -11.82 -9.80
C MET A 320 -4.62 -11.06 -9.73
N VAL A 321 -4.62 -9.81 -10.20
CA VAL A 321 -3.50 -8.86 -10.05
C VAL A 321 -3.85 -7.93 -8.89
N LYS A 322 -2.98 -7.86 -7.89
CA LYS A 322 -3.20 -7.15 -6.61
C LYS A 322 -2.04 -6.24 -6.25
#